data_AF-A0A0Q8FHA0-F1
#
_entry.id   AF-A0A0Q8FHA0-F1
#
_cell.length_a   1.000
_cell.length_b   1.000
_cell.length_c   1.000
_cell.angle_alpha   90.00
_cell.angle_beta   90.00
_cell.angle_gamma   90.00
#
_symmetry.space_group_name_H-M   'P 1'
#
loop_
_entity.id
_entity.type
_entity.pdbx_description
1 polymer ?
#
loop_
_entity_poly.entity_id
_entity_poly.type
_entity_poly.pdbx_seq_one_letter_code
_entity_poly.pdbx_strand_id
1 'polypeptide(L)'
;MLLPDGAARYEMEPHQAFVFPLPLDNAAPTFPVAPALREMPATTVCVAFIVDVQGVTSEVRPLEQAGCERGAPVAHLHDVVMVAVAGWRFSPAMFCEYPDAATRDRDWNGTGCAGARVQARSVPVSLAYAFTFEVRDGKGRVVSKKR
;
A
#
# COMPACT_ATOMS: atom_id res chain seq x y z
N MET A 1 -10.89 -16.92 -27.12
CA MET A 1 -10.20 -16.94 -25.82
C MET A 1 -10.16 -15.50 -25.34
N LEU A 2 -11.08 -15.11 -24.45
CA LEU A 2 -11.25 -13.74 -23.97
C LEU A 2 -10.58 -13.63 -22.60
N LEU A 3 -9.47 -12.90 -22.54
CA LEU A 3 -8.95 -12.37 -21.27
C LEU A 3 -9.87 -11.20 -20.86
N PRO A 4 -10.29 -11.08 -19.58
CA PRO A 4 -10.91 -9.85 -19.13
C PRO A 4 -9.85 -8.75 -19.11
N ASP A 5 -10.18 -7.62 -19.74
CA ASP A 5 -9.31 -6.46 -19.85
C ASP A 5 -8.78 -6.04 -18.48
N GLY A 6 -7.45 -6.06 -18.38
CA GLY A 6 -6.72 -5.54 -17.24
C GLY A 6 -7.11 -4.09 -17.00
N ALA A 7 -7.32 -3.75 -15.72
CA ALA A 7 -7.65 -2.42 -15.22
C ALA A 7 -7.17 -1.31 -16.17
N ALA A 8 -8.12 -0.57 -16.76
CA ALA A 8 -7.81 0.54 -17.65
C ALA A 8 -6.73 1.40 -16.99
N ARG A 9 -5.54 1.42 -17.59
CA ARG A 9 -4.46 2.28 -17.11
C ARG A 9 -4.92 3.70 -17.39
N TYR A 10 -5.13 4.48 -16.33
CA TYR A 10 -5.39 5.90 -16.50
C TYR A 10 -4.11 6.55 -17.02
N GLU A 11 -4.12 6.92 -18.30
CA GLU A 11 -3.06 7.72 -18.89
C GLU A 11 -3.33 9.18 -18.50
N MET A 12 -2.40 9.77 -17.76
CA MET A 12 -2.53 11.15 -17.31
C MET A 12 -2.22 12.10 -18.45
N GLU A 13 -3.02 13.15 -18.57
CA GLU A 13 -2.70 14.25 -19.48
C GLU A 13 -1.44 15.00 -19.02
N PRO A 14 -0.69 15.65 -19.92
CA PRO A 14 0.55 16.35 -19.57
C PRO A 14 0.40 17.44 -18.49
N HIS A 15 -0.78 18.07 -18.41
CA HIS A 15 -1.10 19.10 -17.42
C HIS A 15 -1.65 18.52 -16.10
N GLN A 16 -1.66 17.20 -15.95
CA GLN A 16 -2.11 16.51 -14.75
C GLN A 16 -0.93 15.93 -13.96
N ALA A 17 -1.14 15.79 -12.65
CA ALA A 17 -0.20 15.10 -11.79
C ALA A 17 -0.94 14.30 -10.71
N PHE A 18 -0.32 13.21 -10.31
CA PHE A 18 -0.81 12.35 -9.23
C PHE A 18 0.22 12.29 -8.11
N VAL A 19 -0.26 12.49 -6.89
CA VAL A 19 0.54 12.42 -5.66
C VAL A 19 0.19 11.14 -4.95
N PHE A 20 1.18 10.26 -4.79
CA PHE A 20 1.00 9.03 -4.02
C PHE A 20 0.81 9.33 -2.53
N PRO A 21 -0.01 8.53 -1.84
CA PRO A 21 -0.13 8.63 -0.39
C PRO A 21 1.20 8.23 0.26
N LEU A 22 1.63 8.99 1.27
CA LEU A 22 2.82 8.72 2.06
C LEU A 22 2.41 8.15 3.42
N PRO A 23 3.15 7.17 3.95
CA PRO A 23 2.84 6.60 5.27
C PRO A 23 3.04 7.66 6.36
N LEU A 24 2.09 7.74 7.30
CA LEU A 24 2.15 8.64 8.46
C LEU A 24 2.27 7.86 9.76
N ASP A 25 1.42 6.85 9.95
CA ASP A 25 1.45 5.95 11.11
C ASP A 25 1.15 4.52 10.64
N ASN A 26 2.23 3.80 10.30
CA ASN A 26 2.16 2.46 9.73
C ASN A 26 2.99 1.49 10.56
N ALA A 27 2.58 1.30 11.82
CA ALA A 27 3.23 0.34 12.69
C ALA A 27 3.26 -1.07 12.07
N ALA A 28 4.41 -1.74 12.15
CA ALA A 28 4.53 -3.11 11.68
C ALA A 28 3.58 -4.03 12.46
N PRO A 29 3.03 -5.09 11.82
CA PRO A 29 2.19 -6.03 12.52
C PRO A 29 2.96 -6.71 13.65
N THR A 30 2.30 -6.86 14.80
CA THR A 30 2.86 -7.61 15.91
C THR A 30 3.02 -9.05 15.48
N PHE A 31 4.21 -9.59 15.67
CA PHE A 31 4.50 -10.97 15.33
C PHE A 31 4.21 -11.86 16.55
N PRO A 32 3.17 -12.71 16.52
CA PRO A 32 2.83 -13.56 17.65
C PRO A 32 3.78 -14.76 17.70
N VAL A 33 5.05 -14.52 18.04
CA VAL A 33 6.01 -15.61 18.22
C VAL A 33 5.63 -16.37 19.48
N ALA A 34 5.27 -17.65 19.35
CA ALA A 34 5.16 -18.52 20.50
C ALA A 34 6.53 -18.55 21.21
N PRO A 35 6.61 -18.42 22.55
CA PRO A 35 7.88 -18.31 23.28
C PRO A 35 8.92 -19.41 22.99
N ALA A 36 8.50 -20.55 22.43
CA ALA A 36 9.35 -21.69 22.10
C ALA A 36 9.81 -21.77 20.63
N LEU A 37 9.31 -20.89 19.73
CA LEU A 37 9.67 -20.95 18.32
C LEU A 37 11.10 -20.42 18.11
N ARG A 38 12.04 -21.32 17.77
CA ARG A 38 13.45 -20.95 17.54
C ARG A 38 13.76 -20.53 16.13
N GLU A 39 13.14 -21.18 15.15
CA GLU A 39 13.43 -20.98 13.72
C GLU A 39 12.12 -20.99 12.94
N MET A 40 12.02 -20.08 11.98
CA MET A 40 10.93 -20.05 11.01
C MET A 40 11.47 -19.48 9.69
N PRO A 41 11.31 -20.20 8.57
CA PRO A 41 11.76 -19.70 7.28
C PRO A 41 11.02 -18.42 6.91
N ALA A 42 11.68 -17.59 6.10
CA ALA A 42 11.11 -16.36 5.57
C ALA A 42 9.78 -16.65 4.84
N THR A 43 8.68 -16.25 5.49
CA THR A 43 7.31 -16.52 5.04
C THR A 43 6.67 -15.20 4.65
N THR A 44 6.31 -15.04 3.38
CA THR A 44 5.76 -13.77 2.88
C THR A 44 4.26 -13.87 2.68
N VAL A 45 3.49 -13.01 3.33
CA VAL A 45 2.06 -12.82 3.06
C VAL A 45 1.81 -11.45 2.45
N CYS A 46 0.76 -11.33 1.64
CA CYS A 46 0.45 -10.09 0.94
C CYS A 46 -1.00 -9.68 1.18
N VAL A 47 -1.21 -8.39 1.31
CA VAL A 47 -2.55 -7.79 1.43
C VAL A 47 -2.71 -6.65 0.44
N ALA A 48 -3.96 -6.44 0.01
CA ALA A 48 -4.39 -5.26 -0.68
C ALA A 48 -5.40 -4.52 0.19
N PHE A 49 -5.44 -3.20 0.09
CA PHE A 49 -6.34 -2.34 0.85
C PHE A 49 -6.57 -1.03 0.10
N ILE A 50 -7.61 -0.30 0.49
CA ILE A 50 -7.91 1.03 -0.01
C ILE A 50 -7.42 2.05 1.01
N VAL A 51 -6.74 3.10 0.55
CA VAL A 51 -6.55 4.34 1.30
C VAL A 51 -7.60 5.31 0.80
N ASP A 52 -8.49 5.77 1.67
CA ASP A 52 -9.57 6.68 1.31
C ASP A 52 -9.10 8.14 1.16
N VAL A 53 -10.05 9.04 0.88
CA VAL A 53 -9.78 10.48 0.70
C VAL A 53 -9.31 11.18 1.97
N GLN A 54 -9.46 10.55 3.14
CA GLN A 54 -8.98 11.04 4.43
C GLN A 54 -7.64 10.41 4.83
N GLY A 55 -7.11 9.49 4.02
CA GLY A 55 -5.88 8.77 4.32
C GLY A 55 -6.07 7.58 5.29
N VAL A 56 -7.31 7.14 5.49
CA VAL A 56 -7.65 5.99 6.34
C VAL A 56 -7.69 4.73 5.50
N THR A 57 -7.16 3.63 6.05
CA THR A 57 -7.18 2.32 5.40
C THR A 57 -8.51 1.60 5.59
N SER A 58 -9.03 1.00 4.52
CA SER A 58 -10.24 0.18 4.53
C SER A 58 -10.12 -0.99 3.54
N GLU A 59 -11.11 -1.89 3.54
CA GLU A 59 -11.20 -3.03 2.61
C GLU A 59 -9.93 -3.90 2.56
N VAL A 60 -9.27 -4.07 3.70
CA VAL A 60 -8.05 -4.88 3.81
C VAL A 60 -8.38 -6.34 3.53
N ARG A 61 -7.68 -6.94 2.55
CA ARG A 61 -7.92 -8.32 2.12
C ARG A 61 -6.63 -9.02 1.71
N PRO A 62 -6.53 -10.36 1.86
CA PRO A 62 -5.41 -11.12 1.32
C PRO A 62 -5.29 -10.95 -0.19
N LEU A 63 -4.07 -10.69 -0.67
CA LEU A 63 -3.76 -10.57 -2.10
C LEU A 63 -3.19 -11.89 -2.62
N GLU A 64 -3.78 -12.44 -3.68
CA GLU A 64 -3.20 -13.58 -4.41
C GLU A 64 -2.23 -13.06 -5.47
N GLN A 65 -0.93 -13.30 -5.28
CA GLN A 65 0.11 -12.92 -6.22
C GLN A 65 1.32 -13.84 -6.06
N ALA A 66 2.13 -13.98 -7.12
CA ALA A 66 3.38 -14.73 -7.07
C ALA A 66 4.31 -14.22 -5.94
N GLY A 67 4.83 -15.15 -5.14
CA GLY A 67 5.66 -14.86 -3.97
C GLY A 67 4.88 -14.39 -2.74
N CYS A 68 3.59 -14.72 -2.65
CA CYS A 68 2.74 -14.51 -1.48
C CYS A 68 2.13 -15.85 -1.06
N GLU A 69 2.46 -16.30 0.13
CA GLU A 69 1.95 -17.53 0.73
C GLU A 69 0.45 -17.41 1.06
N ARG A 70 -0.26 -18.54 0.93
CA ARG A 70 -1.70 -18.63 1.16
C ARG A 70 -2.09 -19.96 1.77
N GLY A 71 -3.31 -20.01 2.32
CA GLY A 71 -3.93 -21.21 2.86
C GLY A 71 -3.83 -21.28 4.38
N ALA A 72 -4.37 -22.36 4.93
CA ALA A 72 -4.45 -22.58 6.37
C ALA A 72 -3.12 -22.40 7.12
N PRO A 73 -1.93 -22.82 6.60
CA PRO A 73 -0.67 -22.68 7.33
C PRO A 73 -0.27 -21.24 7.68
N VAL A 74 -0.67 -20.26 6.86
CA VAL A 74 -0.31 -18.84 7.00
C VAL A 74 -1.50 -17.94 7.31
N ALA A 75 -2.69 -18.51 7.56
CA ALA A 75 -3.92 -17.75 7.84
C ALA A 75 -3.74 -16.79 9.02
N HIS A 76 -3.14 -17.25 10.11
CA HIS A 76 -2.84 -16.42 11.29
C HIS A 76 -1.90 -15.24 10.97
N LEU A 77 -0.97 -15.38 10.02
CA LEU A 77 -0.10 -14.28 9.58
C LEU A 77 -0.89 -13.25 8.79
N HIS A 78 -1.83 -13.68 7.95
CA HIS A 78 -2.76 -12.76 7.27
C HIS A 78 -3.61 -12.00 8.30
N ASP A 79 -4.15 -12.67 9.31
CA ASP A 79 -5.00 -12.03 10.33
C ASP A 79 -4.27 -10.88 11.06
N VAL A 80 -3.03 -11.12 11.52
CA VAL A 80 -2.26 -10.07 12.22
C VAL A 80 -1.85 -8.93 11.30
N VAL A 81 -1.54 -9.22 10.02
CA VAL A 81 -1.28 -8.19 9.01
C VAL A 81 -2.54 -7.36 8.77
N MET A 82 -3.70 -8.00 8.62
CA MET A 82 -4.95 -7.32 8.35
C MET A 82 -5.35 -6.39 9.49
N VAL A 83 -5.21 -6.84 10.74
CA VAL A 83 -5.46 -6.01 11.93
C VAL A 83 -4.52 -4.80 11.98
N ALA A 84 -3.23 -5.00 11.74
CA ALA A 84 -2.27 -3.91 11.77
C ALA A 84 -2.52 -2.89 10.65
N VAL A 85 -2.72 -3.37 9.41
CA VAL A 85 -2.96 -2.52 8.25
C VAL A 85 -4.28 -1.77 8.37
N ALA A 86 -5.33 -2.34 9.00
CA ALA A 86 -6.58 -1.63 9.24
C ALA A 86 -6.42 -0.39 10.14
N GLY A 87 -5.36 -0.34 10.96
CA GLY A 87 -5.02 0.81 11.80
C GLY A 87 -4.08 1.83 11.14
N TRP A 88 -3.60 1.57 9.92
CA TRP A 88 -2.62 2.43 9.27
C TRP A 88 -3.22 3.77 8.83
N ARG A 89 -2.35 4.79 8.78
CA ARG A 89 -2.70 6.13 8.29
C ARG A 89 -1.70 6.63 7.28
N PHE A 90 -2.23 7.24 6.23
CA PHE A 90 -1.47 7.84 5.15
C PHE A 90 -1.83 9.30 4.95
N SER A 91 -0.99 10.06 4.26
CA SER A 91 -1.44 11.29 3.62
C SER A 91 -2.45 10.94 2.52
N PRO A 92 -3.52 11.73 2.31
CA PRO A 92 -4.40 11.51 1.18
C PRO A 92 -3.63 11.50 -0.14
N ALA A 93 -4.00 10.60 -1.05
CA ALA A 93 -3.55 10.70 -2.44
C ALA A 93 -4.25 11.89 -3.11
N MET A 94 -3.54 12.60 -3.98
CA MET A 94 -4.09 13.78 -4.64
C MET A 94 -4.02 13.65 -6.14
N PHE A 95 -5.08 14.10 -6.81
CA PHE A 95 -5.10 14.37 -8.24
C PHE A 95 -5.08 15.88 -8.45
N CYS A 96 -4.07 16.36 -9.17
CA CYS A 96 -3.84 17.77 -9.43
C CYS A 96 -4.00 18.05 -10.93
N GLU A 97 -4.72 19.11 -11.26
CA GLU A 97 -4.87 19.62 -12.62
C GLU A 97 -4.33 21.04 -12.69
N TYR A 98 -3.38 21.26 -13.58
CA TYR A 98 -2.73 22.54 -13.81
C TYR A 98 -3.27 23.20 -15.08
N PRO A 99 -3.15 24.54 -15.23
CA PRO A 99 -3.64 25.23 -16.42
C PRO A 99 -3.04 24.71 -17.73
N ASP A 100 -1.76 24.30 -17.69
CA ASP A 100 -1.02 23.74 -18.80
C ASP A 100 0.15 22.85 -18.32
N ALA A 101 0.78 22.15 -19.26
CA ALA A 101 1.93 21.28 -18.99
C ALA A 101 3.14 22.05 -18.45
N ALA A 102 3.39 23.27 -18.93
CA ALA A 102 4.53 24.08 -18.51
C ALA A 102 4.42 24.50 -17.03
N THR A 103 3.22 24.83 -16.58
CA THR A 103 2.91 25.15 -15.19
C THR A 103 3.04 23.92 -14.31
N ARG A 104 2.52 22.78 -14.77
CA ARG A 104 2.69 21.49 -14.09
C ARG A 104 4.16 21.14 -13.89
N ASP A 105 4.98 21.23 -14.93
CA ASP A 105 6.40 20.86 -14.89
C ASP A 105 7.24 21.80 -14.01
N ARG A 106 6.86 23.08 -13.95
CA ARG A 106 7.50 24.06 -13.07
C ARG A 106 7.16 23.86 -11.60
N ASP A 107 5.88 23.60 -11.31
CA ASP A 107 5.36 23.70 -9.94
C ASP A 107 5.26 22.36 -9.21
N TRP A 108 5.00 21.26 -9.92
CA TRP A 108 4.80 19.96 -9.28
C TRP A 108 6.12 19.35 -8.80
N ASN A 109 6.19 19.01 -7.52
CA ASN A 109 7.39 18.48 -6.85
C ASN A 109 7.19 17.07 -6.27
N GLY A 110 6.09 16.40 -6.63
CA GLY A 110 5.74 15.06 -6.12
C GLY A 110 5.10 15.05 -4.72
N THR A 111 4.98 16.18 -4.04
CA THR A 111 4.36 16.28 -2.69
C THR A 111 3.22 17.29 -2.69
N GLY A 112 1.98 16.78 -2.58
CA GLY A 112 0.78 17.60 -2.68
C GLY A 112 0.62 18.29 -4.04
N CYS A 113 -0.39 19.15 -4.16
CA CYS A 113 -0.61 19.97 -5.35
C CYS A 113 0.00 21.36 -5.15
N ALA A 114 1.30 21.49 -5.36
CA ALA A 114 2.03 22.75 -5.23
C ALA A 114 1.69 23.73 -6.37
N GLY A 115 1.92 25.03 -6.14
CA GLY A 115 1.77 26.08 -7.17
C GLY A 115 0.34 26.41 -7.60
N ALA A 116 0.23 27.02 -8.78
CA ALA A 116 -1.04 27.45 -9.34
C ALA A 116 -1.74 26.29 -10.05
N ARG A 117 -2.93 25.91 -9.57
CA ARG A 117 -3.70 24.77 -10.08
C ARG A 117 -5.13 25.17 -10.41
N VAL A 118 -5.72 24.48 -11.37
CA VAL A 118 -7.15 24.57 -11.71
C VAL A 118 -7.96 23.72 -10.73
N GLN A 119 -7.44 22.54 -10.40
CA GLN A 119 -8.09 21.61 -9.48
C GLN A 119 -7.08 20.86 -8.62
N ALA A 120 -7.47 20.60 -7.38
CA ALA A 120 -6.78 19.68 -6.48
C ALA A 120 -7.85 18.89 -5.71
N ARG A 121 -7.86 17.56 -5.88
CA ARG A 121 -8.83 16.70 -5.18
C ARG A 121 -8.15 15.49 -4.57
N SER A 122 -8.59 15.11 -3.38
CA SER A 122 -8.22 13.84 -2.77
C SER A 122 -8.93 12.70 -3.48
N VAL A 123 -8.23 11.59 -3.70
CA VAL A 123 -8.77 10.42 -4.39
C VAL A 123 -8.47 9.15 -3.62
N PRO A 124 -9.41 8.18 -3.56
CA PRO A 124 -9.12 6.89 -2.97
C PRO A 124 -8.18 6.10 -3.87
N VAL A 125 -7.30 5.29 -3.28
CA VAL A 125 -6.32 4.48 -4.01
C VAL A 125 -6.20 3.09 -3.44
N SER A 126 -6.03 2.11 -4.32
CA SER A 126 -5.72 0.75 -3.92
C SER A 126 -4.21 0.58 -3.79
N LEU A 127 -3.75 0.10 -2.64
CA LEU A 127 -2.34 -0.25 -2.39
C LEU A 127 -2.22 -1.75 -2.13
N ALA A 128 -1.03 -2.28 -2.39
CA ALA A 128 -0.66 -3.66 -2.09
C ALA A 128 0.69 -3.68 -1.35
N TYR A 129 0.78 -4.50 -0.31
CA TYR A 129 1.99 -4.67 0.50
C TYR A 129 2.29 -6.16 0.71
N ALA A 130 3.58 -6.49 0.70
CA ALA A 130 4.12 -7.77 1.14
C ALA A 130 4.75 -7.62 2.52
N PHE A 131 4.49 -8.59 3.39
CA PHE A 131 5.06 -8.71 4.73
C PHE A 131 5.78 -10.04 4.83
N THR A 132 7.10 -9.98 5.05
CA THR A 132 7.92 -11.17 5.24
C THR A 132 8.22 -11.35 6.73
N PHE A 133 7.75 -12.46 7.26
CA PHE A 133 7.96 -12.89 8.64
C PHE A 133 9.11 -13.90 8.69
N GLU A 134 9.96 -13.78 9.69
CA GLU A 134 11.09 -14.68 9.90
C GLU A 134 11.39 -14.80 11.39
N VAL A 135 11.77 -15.99 11.84
CA VAL A 135 12.35 -16.19 13.18
C VAL A 135 13.74 -16.79 12.99
N ARG A 136 14.74 -16.16 13.60
CA ARG A 136 16.10 -16.70 13.69
C ARG A 136 16.58 -16.59 15.13
N ASP A 137 17.16 -17.66 15.67
CA ASP A 137 17.64 -17.70 17.05
C ASP A 137 16.58 -17.25 18.09
N GLY A 138 15.31 -17.57 17.84
CA GLY A 138 14.18 -17.16 18.67
C GLY A 138 13.80 -15.67 18.58
N LYS A 139 14.42 -14.91 17.68
CA LYS A 139 14.10 -13.49 17.43
C LYS A 139 13.24 -13.36 16.19
N GLY A 140 12.01 -12.90 16.40
CA GLY A 140 11.07 -12.61 15.33
C GLY A 140 11.36 -11.28 14.63
N ARG A 141 11.25 -11.24 13.31
CA ARG A 141 11.38 -10.04 12.49
C ARG A 141 10.29 -10.00 11.44
N VAL A 142 9.76 -8.80 11.21
CA VAL A 142 8.83 -8.53 10.11
C VAL A 142 9.39 -7.39 9.27
N VAL A 143 9.40 -7.57 7.95
CA VAL A 143 9.68 -6.49 7.00
C VAL A 143 8.54 -6.34 6.01
N SER A 144 8.21 -5.08 5.70
CA SER A 144 7.15 -4.74 4.75
C SER A 144 7.73 -4.09 3.50
N LYS A 145 7.13 -4.38 2.34
CA LYS A 145 7.47 -3.76 1.06
C LYS A 145 6.20 -3.49 0.25
N LYS A 146 6.09 -2.30 -0.35
CA LYS A 146 5.04 -1.98 -1.33
C LYS A 146 5.18 -2.87 -2.58
N ARG A 147 4.06 -3.40 -3.08
CA ARG A 147 3.97 -4.23 -4.29
C ARG A 147 3.58 -3.40 -5.51
#